data_AF-A0A925WWB9-F1
#
_entry.id   AF-A0A925WWB9-F1
#
_cell.length_a   1.000
_cell.length_b   1.000
_cell.length_c   1.000
_cell.angle_alpha   90.00
_cell.angle_beta   90.00
_cell.angle_gamma   90.00
#
_symmetry.space_group_name_H-M   'P 1'
#
loop_
_entity.id
_entity.type
_entity.pdbx_description
1 polymer ?
#
loop_
_entity_poly.entity_id
_entity_poly.type
_entity_poly.pdbx_seq_one_letter_code
_entity_poly.pdbx_strand_id
1 'polypeptide(L)'
;MFKSLLMTVAVICMIGSSAFAFMQEHKHGQGEKHKLGRKAIGDYTVSVNLIGEIEPGGHVDFDIKLIDAKSDPKALRVWIGTEDGSGAKKAEGKKGQTTYTGEVDVPKPLPQGAKLWVELETDAGVKRASYELEEHGHKH
;
A
#
# COMPACT_ATOMS: atom_id res chain seq x y z
N MET A 1 -71.93 10.43 -0.95
CA MET A 1 -72.24 9.25 -1.78
C MET A 1 -71.79 9.52 -3.21
N PHE A 2 -70.72 8.89 -3.67
CA PHE A 2 -70.55 8.36 -5.04
C PHE A 2 -69.36 7.39 -4.98
N LYS A 3 -69.65 6.11 -5.21
CA LYS A 3 -68.71 4.99 -5.38
C LYS A 3 -68.19 5.00 -6.82
N SER A 4 -66.98 4.44 -7.01
CA SER A 4 -66.46 3.73 -8.21
C SER A 4 -65.00 4.12 -8.47
N LEU A 5 -64.11 3.27 -8.98
CA LEU A 5 -64.12 1.85 -9.30
C LEU A 5 -62.67 1.49 -9.64
N LEU A 6 -62.33 0.26 -9.30
CA LEU A 6 -61.22 -0.61 -9.69
C LEU A 6 -60.60 -0.42 -11.10
N MET A 7 -59.46 -1.10 -11.29
CA MET A 7 -58.92 -1.70 -12.53
C MET A 7 -57.97 -0.78 -13.36
N THR A 8 -56.79 -1.16 -13.89
CA THR A 8 -56.22 -2.46 -14.28
C THR A 8 -54.73 -2.30 -14.70
N VAL A 9 -54.02 -3.45 -14.78
CA VAL A 9 -52.91 -3.82 -15.68
C VAL A 9 -51.46 -3.51 -15.27
N ALA A 10 -50.72 -4.62 -15.11
CA ALA A 10 -49.29 -4.75 -15.04
C ALA A 10 -48.59 -4.54 -16.40
N VAL A 11 -47.36 -4.02 -16.38
CA VAL A 11 -46.39 -4.23 -17.47
C VAL A 11 -45.08 -4.72 -16.87
N ILE A 12 -44.80 -5.99 -17.17
CA ILE A 12 -43.51 -6.66 -17.04
C ILE A 12 -42.58 -6.08 -18.11
N CYS A 13 -41.34 -5.76 -17.74
CA CYS A 13 -40.23 -5.70 -18.70
C CYS A 13 -38.95 -6.19 -18.02
N MET A 14 -38.77 -7.51 -17.96
CA MET A 14 -37.43 -8.10 -17.95
C MET A 14 -36.93 -8.08 -19.39
N ILE A 15 -35.81 -7.40 -19.67
CA ILE A 15 -34.70 -7.84 -20.54
C ILE A 15 -33.52 -6.90 -20.22
N GLY A 16 -32.31 -7.45 -20.05
CA GLY A 16 -31.10 -6.60 -20.08
C GLY A 16 -29.81 -7.30 -19.69
N SER A 17 -29.42 -8.32 -20.46
CA SER A 17 -28.10 -8.98 -20.40
C SER A 17 -26.96 -7.96 -20.28
N SER A 18 -26.22 -7.99 -19.17
CA SER A 18 -24.94 -7.29 -19.07
C SER A 18 -23.81 -8.29 -19.27
N ALA A 19 -23.41 -8.34 -20.53
CA ALA A 19 -22.13 -8.81 -21.04
C ALA A 19 -20.93 -8.34 -20.19
N PHE A 20 -19.95 -9.24 -20.05
CA PHE A 20 -18.53 -8.96 -19.87
C PHE A 20 -18.13 -8.04 -18.71
N ALA A 21 -17.90 -8.65 -17.54
CA ALA A 21 -16.87 -8.15 -16.63
C ALA A 21 -15.59 -8.97 -16.84
N PHE A 22 -14.86 -8.67 -17.93
CA PHE A 22 -13.43 -8.93 -17.98
C PHE A 22 -12.77 -7.74 -17.26
N MET A 23 -12.77 -7.75 -15.93
CA MET A 23 -11.88 -6.88 -15.16
C MET A 23 -10.72 -7.73 -14.68
N GLN A 24 -9.61 -7.54 -15.38
CA GLN A 24 -8.29 -8.01 -15.03
C GLN A 24 -7.94 -7.45 -13.65
N GLU A 25 -7.96 -8.32 -12.64
CA GLU A 25 -7.61 -7.99 -11.26
C GLU A 25 -6.11 -7.67 -11.18
N HIS A 26 -5.79 -6.37 -11.10
CA HIS A 26 -4.50 -5.94 -10.59
C HIS A 26 -4.46 -6.29 -9.11
N LYS A 27 -3.71 -7.33 -8.75
CA LYS A 27 -3.52 -7.77 -7.36
C LYS A 27 -2.89 -6.63 -6.56
N HIS A 28 -3.72 -5.85 -5.88
CA HIS A 28 -3.33 -5.05 -4.73
C HIS A 28 -3.42 -5.97 -3.51
N GLY A 29 -2.43 -5.91 -2.60
CA GLY A 29 -2.28 -6.81 -1.46
C GLY A 29 -3.57 -7.12 -0.70
N GLN A 30 -3.76 -8.38 -0.33
CA GLN A 30 -4.88 -8.82 0.51
C GLN A 30 -4.52 -8.52 1.97
N GLY A 31 -5.02 -7.44 2.56
CA GLY A 31 -4.74 -7.12 3.96
C GLY A 31 -5.25 -5.75 4.41
N GLU A 32 -5.22 -5.51 5.73
CA GLU A 32 -5.50 -4.19 6.30
C GLU A 32 -4.41 -3.20 5.88
N LYS A 33 -4.80 -1.94 5.60
CA LYS A 33 -3.88 -0.90 5.15
C LYS A 33 -3.48 0.00 6.34
N HIS A 34 -2.21 -0.07 6.71
CA HIS A 34 -1.59 0.70 7.78
C HIS A 34 -0.86 1.91 7.21
N LYS A 35 -1.30 3.12 7.56
CA LYS A 35 -0.69 4.36 7.06
C LYS A 35 0.40 4.85 8.00
N LEU A 36 1.67 4.71 7.60
CA LEU A 36 2.81 5.12 8.43
C LEU A 36 3.11 6.63 8.38
N GLY A 37 2.47 7.36 7.46
CA GLY A 37 2.54 8.82 7.38
C GLY A 37 3.36 9.34 6.20
N ARG A 38 3.88 10.58 6.34
CA ARG A 38 4.59 11.31 5.29
C ARG A 38 5.87 11.93 5.84
N LYS A 39 6.96 11.86 5.09
CA LYS A 39 8.25 12.50 5.43
C LYS A 39 8.93 13.05 4.19
N ALA A 40 9.79 14.03 4.38
CA ALA A 40 10.68 14.51 3.32
C ALA A 40 11.92 13.59 3.19
N ILE A 41 12.28 13.23 1.97
CA ILE A 41 13.50 12.48 1.64
C ILE A 41 14.18 13.18 0.46
N GLY A 42 15.18 14.02 0.74
CA GLY A 42 15.69 14.96 -0.27
C GLY A 42 14.58 15.91 -0.72
N ASP A 43 14.38 16.04 -2.03
CA ASP A 43 13.34 16.89 -2.63
C ASP A 43 11.95 16.20 -2.73
N TYR A 44 11.83 14.97 -2.23
CA TYR A 44 10.61 14.17 -2.32
C TYR A 44 9.79 14.25 -1.03
N THR A 45 8.47 14.40 -1.17
CA THR A 45 7.53 14.11 -0.07
C THR A 45 7.03 12.69 -0.22
N VAL A 46 7.42 11.81 0.69
CA VAL A 46 7.19 10.37 0.60
C VAL A 46 6.11 9.94 1.58
N SER A 47 4.99 9.44 1.06
CA SER A 47 3.90 8.84 1.83
C SER A 47 4.00 7.33 1.78
N VAL A 48 3.93 6.67 2.94
CA VAL A 48 4.08 5.21 3.03
C VAL A 48 2.85 4.57 3.65
N ASN A 49 2.42 3.48 3.04
CA ASN A 49 1.46 2.56 3.64
C ASN A 49 2.03 1.15 3.59
N LEU A 50 1.76 0.37 4.63
CA LEU A 50 1.92 -1.08 4.63
C LEU A 50 0.55 -1.73 4.47
N ILE A 51 0.53 -2.91 3.87
CA ILE A 51 -0.67 -3.71 3.66
C ILE A 51 -0.40 -5.10 4.22
N GLY A 52 -1.22 -5.53 5.16
CA GLY A 52 -1.02 -6.77 5.92
C GLY A 52 -0.37 -6.56 7.29
N GLU A 53 -0.19 -7.67 8.01
CA GLU A 53 0.28 -7.69 9.40
C GLU A 53 1.80 -7.88 9.47
N ILE A 54 2.45 -7.13 10.38
CA ILE A 54 3.91 -7.22 10.58
C ILE A 54 4.22 -8.38 11.53
N GLU A 55 4.45 -9.55 10.97
CA GLU A 55 4.83 -10.75 11.72
C GLU A 55 6.33 -11.06 11.57
N PRO A 56 7.10 -11.32 12.65
CA PRO A 56 8.50 -11.69 12.55
C PRO A 56 8.74 -12.94 11.67
N GLY A 57 9.47 -12.75 10.57
CA GLY A 57 9.75 -13.79 9.55
C GLY A 57 8.69 -13.92 8.47
N GLY A 58 7.64 -13.09 8.51
CA GLY A 58 6.68 -12.92 7.44
C GLY A 58 7.12 -11.85 6.43
N HIS A 59 6.14 -11.38 5.65
CA HIS A 59 6.29 -10.31 4.68
C HIS A 59 5.06 -9.41 4.71
N VAL A 60 5.24 -8.15 4.32
CA VAL A 60 4.15 -7.18 4.14
C VAL A 60 4.31 -6.46 2.82
N ASP A 61 3.19 -6.10 2.21
CA ASP A 61 3.18 -5.28 1.02
C ASP A 61 3.37 -3.80 1.40
N PHE A 62 4.04 -3.03 0.55
CA PHE A 62 4.16 -1.58 0.68
C PHE A 62 3.57 -0.86 -0.52
N ASP A 63 2.95 0.29 -0.22
CA ASP A 63 2.44 1.27 -1.18
C ASP A 63 3.10 2.62 -0.88
N ILE A 64 4.05 3.04 -1.71
CA ILE A 64 4.79 4.29 -1.52
C ILE A 64 4.39 5.30 -2.60
N LYS A 65 3.93 6.46 -2.16
CA LYS A 65 3.58 7.59 -3.04
C LYS A 65 4.62 8.70 -2.90
N LEU A 66 5.20 9.11 -4.02
CA LEU A 66 6.02 10.32 -4.12
C LEU A 66 5.09 11.48 -4.50
N ILE A 67 4.81 12.37 -3.54
CA ILE A 67 3.88 13.48 -3.70
C ILE A 67 4.58 14.63 -4.43
N ASP A 68 3.94 15.15 -5.47
CA ASP A 68 4.39 16.28 -6.30
C ASP A 68 5.83 16.13 -6.83
N ALA A 69 6.27 14.88 -7.03
CA ALA A 69 7.59 14.57 -7.55
C ALA A 69 7.72 15.05 -9.00
N LYS A 70 8.80 15.79 -9.28
CA LYS A 70 9.11 16.31 -10.63
C LYS A 70 9.74 15.26 -11.54
N SER A 71 10.35 14.24 -10.96
CA SER A 71 11.00 13.12 -11.65
C SER A 71 11.03 11.90 -10.75
N ASP A 72 11.17 10.71 -11.33
CA ASP A 72 11.34 9.48 -10.58
C ASP A 72 12.76 9.35 -10.01
N PRO A 73 12.95 8.74 -8.84
CA PRO A 73 14.26 8.31 -8.37
C PRO A 73 14.81 7.20 -9.29
N LYS A 74 16.13 7.06 -9.35
CA LYS A 74 16.84 5.96 -10.04
C LYS A 74 16.54 4.61 -9.41
N ALA A 75 16.38 4.59 -8.08
CA ALA A 75 15.96 3.43 -7.33
C ALA A 75 15.18 3.85 -6.08
N LEU A 76 14.21 3.01 -5.70
CA LEU A 76 13.50 3.09 -4.44
C LEU A 76 13.69 1.76 -3.71
N ARG A 77 14.30 1.79 -2.53
CA ARG A 77 14.56 0.59 -1.72
C ARG A 77 13.87 0.68 -0.38
N VAL A 78 13.35 -0.44 0.08
CA VAL A 78 12.61 -0.56 1.34
C VAL A 78 13.15 -1.73 2.15
N TRP A 79 13.26 -1.56 3.47
CA TRP A 79 13.52 -2.68 4.38
C TRP A 79 12.92 -2.40 5.77
N ILE A 80 12.66 -3.47 6.52
CA ILE A 80 12.30 -3.40 7.93
C ILE A 80 13.52 -3.79 8.76
N GLY A 81 13.91 -2.95 9.73
CA GLY A 81 15.06 -3.24 10.60
C GLY A 81 15.81 -1.98 11.05
N THR A 82 17.13 -2.14 11.22
CA THR A 82 18.06 -1.06 11.59
C THR A 82 18.39 -0.14 10.41
N GLU A 83 18.95 1.03 10.68
CA GLU A 83 19.27 2.07 9.67
C GLU A 83 20.26 1.62 8.60
N ASP A 84 21.22 0.78 8.97
CA ASP A 84 22.19 0.22 8.03
C ASP A 84 21.58 -0.89 7.14
N GLY A 85 20.43 -1.43 7.55
CA GLY A 85 19.79 -2.59 6.93
C GLY A 85 20.51 -3.90 7.22
N SER A 86 21.37 -3.95 8.23
CA SER A 86 22.07 -5.17 8.65
C SER A 86 21.07 -6.27 9.01
N GLY A 87 21.20 -7.44 8.39
CA GLY A 87 20.29 -8.58 8.63
C GLY A 87 18.90 -8.44 8.00
N ALA A 88 18.60 -7.32 7.34
CA ALA A 88 17.37 -7.12 6.59
C ALA A 88 17.57 -7.39 5.10
N LYS A 89 16.55 -7.92 4.44
CA LYS A 89 16.52 -7.97 2.97
C LYS A 89 15.90 -6.67 2.44
N LYS A 90 16.62 -6.01 1.54
CA LYS A 90 16.12 -4.81 0.87
C LYS A 90 15.27 -5.20 -0.33
N ALA A 91 14.04 -4.72 -0.34
CA ALA A 91 13.13 -4.82 -1.48
C ALA A 91 13.26 -3.59 -2.37
N GLU A 92 13.14 -3.78 -3.69
CA GLU A 92 13.09 -2.68 -4.66
C GLU A 92 11.63 -2.39 -5.03
N GLY A 93 11.22 -1.12 -4.93
CA GLY A 93 9.89 -0.69 -5.32
C GLY A 93 9.69 -0.74 -6.83
N LYS A 94 8.62 -1.41 -7.26
CA LYS A 94 8.19 -1.45 -8.66
C LYS A 94 7.29 -0.26 -8.94
N LYS A 95 7.67 0.54 -9.93
CA LYS A 95 6.92 1.73 -10.32
C LYS A 95 5.59 1.34 -10.98
N GLY A 96 4.49 1.72 -10.33
CA GLY A 96 3.15 1.72 -10.91
C GLY A 96 2.78 3.08 -11.52
N GLN A 97 1.49 3.27 -11.82
CA GLN A 97 1.01 4.55 -12.37
C GLN A 97 1.02 5.69 -11.34
N THR A 98 0.75 5.38 -10.07
CA THR A 98 0.59 6.40 -9.00
C THR A 98 1.46 6.15 -7.78
N THR A 99 1.92 4.92 -7.58
CA THR A 99 2.71 4.49 -6.42
C THR A 99 3.82 3.53 -6.86
N TYR A 100 4.83 3.40 -6.01
CA TYR A 100 5.78 2.31 -6.02
C TYR A 100 5.26 1.21 -5.09
N THR A 101 5.21 -0.02 -5.58
CA THR A 101 4.69 -1.17 -4.82
C THR A 101 5.72 -2.27 -4.72
N GLY A 102 5.56 -3.14 -3.72
CA GLY A 102 6.40 -4.33 -3.57
C GLY A 102 6.15 -5.00 -2.22
N GLU A 103 6.83 -6.11 -2.02
CA GLU A 103 6.79 -6.88 -0.78
C GLU A 103 8.11 -6.67 -0.02
N VAL A 104 8.05 -6.53 1.31
CA VAL A 104 9.22 -6.41 2.17
C VAL A 104 9.19 -7.48 3.27
N ASP A 105 10.30 -8.18 3.41
CA ASP A 105 10.49 -9.20 4.46
C ASP A 105 10.62 -8.55 5.84
N VAL A 106 9.96 -9.14 6.83
CA VAL A 106 10.08 -8.78 8.25
C VAL A 106 11.16 -9.68 8.88
N PRO A 107 12.25 -9.12 9.45
CA PRO A 107 13.30 -9.93 10.06
C PRO A 107 12.81 -10.86 11.18
N LYS A 108 13.47 -12.01 11.33
CA LYS A 108 13.28 -12.96 12.44
C LYS A 108 14.61 -13.28 13.11
N PRO A 109 14.83 -12.88 14.38
CA PRO A 109 13.95 -12.05 15.20
C PRO A 109 13.83 -10.62 14.65
N LEU A 110 12.73 -9.93 14.97
CA LEU A 110 12.58 -8.50 14.67
C LEU A 110 13.48 -7.71 15.63
N PRO A 111 14.44 -6.90 15.15
CA PRO A 111 15.31 -6.12 16.03
C PRO A 111 14.50 -5.14 16.89
N GLN A 112 14.95 -4.91 18.12
CA GLN A 112 14.34 -3.88 18.97
C GLN A 112 14.45 -2.51 18.31
N GLY A 113 13.35 -1.75 18.30
CA GLY A 113 13.31 -0.44 17.65
C GLY A 113 13.41 -0.50 16.13
N ALA A 114 13.11 -1.65 15.52
CA ALA A 114 13.02 -1.78 14.07
C ALA A 114 12.03 -0.77 13.49
N LYS A 115 12.40 -0.21 12.34
CA LYS A 115 11.58 0.75 11.59
C LYS A 115 11.44 0.27 10.16
N LEU A 116 10.45 0.79 9.45
CA LEU A 116 10.45 0.74 8.00
C LEU A 116 11.38 1.84 7.48
N TRP A 117 12.35 1.48 6.66
CA TRP A 117 13.23 2.43 6.00
C TRP A 117 12.87 2.54 4.54
N VAL A 118 12.85 3.78 4.03
CA VAL A 118 12.74 4.08 2.61
C VAL A 118 13.99 4.82 2.19
N GLU A 119 14.64 4.31 1.16
CA GLU A 119 15.81 4.90 0.52
C GLU A 119 15.50 5.27 -0.92
N LEU A 120 15.83 6.50 -1.30
CA LEU A 120 15.75 7.01 -2.65
C LEU A 120 17.16 7.27 -3.18
N GLU A 121 17.44 6.71 -4.35
CA GLU A 121 18.63 7.03 -5.12
C GLU A 121 18.28 8.05 -6.22
N THR A 122 18.99 9.16 -6.25
CA THR A 122 18.72 10.30 -7.14
C THR A 122 20.00 10.75 -7.84
N ASP A 123 19.92 11.74 -8.73
CA ASP A 123 21.12 12.40 -9.28
C ASP A 123 21.97 13.11 -8.21
N ALA A 124 21.35 13.54 -7.11
CA ALA A 124 22.04 14.12 -5.96
C ALA A 124 22.61 13.05 -4.98
N GLY A 125 22.45 11.77 -5.30
CA GLY A 125 22.89 10.64 -4.48
C GLY A 125 21.76 9.97 -3.67
N VAL A 126 22.17 9.22 -2.65
CA VAL A 126 21.28 8.39 -1.84
C VAL A 126 20.80 9.15 -0.60
N LYS A 127 19.48 9.14 -0.36
CA LYS A 127 18.83 9.72 0.82
C LYS A 127 17.85 8.72 1.41
N ARG A 128 17.64 8.74 2.73
CA ARG A 128 16.71 7.81 3.40
C ARG A 128 15.97 8.46 4.56
N ALA A 129 14.83 7.88 4.91
CA ALA A 129 14.12 8.18 6.15
C ALA A 129 13.46 6.92 6.70
N SER A 130 13.26 6.90 8.02
CA SER A 130 12.56 5.83 8.72
C SER A 130 11.11 6.20 9.00
N TYR A 131 10.25 5.20 9.14
CA TYR A 131 8.86 5.32 9.58
C TYR A 131 8.65 4.36 10.75
N GLU A 132 8.00 4.85 11.80
CA GLU A 132 7.70 4.00 12.96
C GLU A 132 6.71 2.91 12.53
N LEU A 133 6.98 1.69 12.98
CA LEU A 133 6.02 0.60 12.85
C LEU A 133 5.05 0.73 14.02
N GLU A 134 3.74 0.64 13.77
CA GLU A 134 2.80 0.53 14.87
C GLU A 134 3.05 -0.82 15.56
N GLU A 135 3.43 -0.78 16.84
CA GLU A 135 3.50 -2.00 17.64
C GLU A 135 2.06 -2.51 17.82
N HIS A 136 1.67 -3.49 17.00
CA HIS A 136 0.47 -4.26 17.29
C HIS A 136 0.74 -5.05 18.57
N GLY A 137 0.15 -4.54 19.64
CA GLY A 137 0.47 -4.90 21.01
C GLY A 137 0.58 -6.41 21.21
N HIS A 138 1.69 -6.82 21.81
CA HIS A 138 1.76 -8.03 22.60
C HIS A 138 0.62 -7.98 23.63
N LYS A 139 -0.53 -8.58 23.31
CA LYS A 139 -1.43 -9.06 24.35
C LYS A 139 -0.71 -10.22 25.02
N HIS A 140 -0.06 -9.92 26.14
CA HIS A 140 0.33 -10.92 27.13
C HIS A 140 -0.89 -11.70 27.61
#